data_AF-A0A3E4QT53-F1
#
_entry.id   AF-A0A3E4QT53-F1
#
_cell.length_a   1.000
_cell.length_b   1.000
_cell.length_c   1.000
_cell.angle_alpha   90.00
_cell.angle_beta   90.00
_cell.angle_gamma   90.00
#
_symmetry.space_group_name_H-M   'P 1'
#
loop_
_entity.id
_entity.type
_entity.pdbx_description
1 polymer ?
#
loop_
_entity_poly.entity_id
_entity_poly.type
_entity_poly.pdbx_seq_one_letter_code
_entity_poly.pdbx_strand_id
1 'polypeptide(L)'
;MGVHIVEESKRCLMCKRAMCQLKGCPVQTPIPQIIELFRERKIDEAGEVLFANNPMSAVCSAVCNHMGQCEGACIQGKKGTPIHFSSIEHYISTTYLERHEFAPAPSCGKRVAVIGSGPAGITVAIKLAQAGCAVTVFEQRAEIGGVLEYGIPDIRLPRTLVQRYRKVMCDLGVRVRPSTTIGGALRIDDLLRDGYDAVFVGTGTWRARKLGIPGETRGNVFFGIDYLVDPSSVAIGQSVAVIGAGNVAMDVARTALRQGARNVTIYARSKHVSASSDEVEFAQLDGAELVYGKAIQEIDGNGPVFRTAIFDEGDAVVGYEDELDHVSCDTVVIAASQQAKDKLVLTTDALVANDRGLLEVDENGMTMMPGVFAAGDVVSGPSTVVHAVAGANRAVAGIMSYLGI
;
A
#
# COMPACT_ATOMS: atom_id res chain seq x y z
N MET A 1 24.25 12.92 0.29
CA MET A 1 25.29 11.93 -0.07
C MET A 1 24.68 10.56 0.22
N GLY A 2 24.49 9.71 -0.79
CA GLY A 2 23.79 8.43 -0.62
C GLY A 2 24.57 7.47 0.29
N VAL A 3 23.85 6.54 0.93
CA VAL A 3 24.47 5.46 1.73
C VAL A 3 25.37 4.64 0.80
N HIS A 4 26.66 4.50 1.15
CA HIS A 4 27.57 3.64 0.40
C HIS A 4 27.28 2.18 0.73
N ILE A 5 26.38 1.54 -0.02
CA ILE A 5 25.77 0.24 0.28
C ILE A 5 26.76 -0.89 0.54
N VAL A 6 27.98 -0.83 -0.03
CA VAL A 6 29.03 -1.82 0.22
C VAL A 6 29.60 -1.68 1.64
N GLU A 7 29.83 -0.46 2.12
CA GLU A 7 30.28 -0.22 3.50
C GLU A 7 29.15 -0.45 4.49
N GLU A 8 27.92 -0.08 4.11
CA GLU A 8 26.73 -0.34 4.91
C GLU A 8 26.52 -1.84 5.13
N SER A 9 26.70 -2.65 4.07
CA SER A 9 26.57 -4.09 4.19
C SER A 9 27.56 -4.66 5.20
N LYS A 10 28.80 -4.14 5.28
CA LYS A 10 29.85 -4.57 6.23
C LYS A 10 29.52 -4.26 7.70
N ARG A 11 28.64 -3.31 7.97
CA ARG A 11 28.19 -2.98 9.34
C ARG A 11 27.27 -4.05 9.93
N CYS A 12 26.62 -4.88 9.10
CA CYS A 12 25.72 -5.93 9.58
C CYS A 12 26.45 -6.97 10.45
N LEU A 13 25.88 -7.25 11.63
CA LEU A 13 26.42 -8.19 12.63
C LEU A 13 26.20 -9.67 12.29
N MET A 14 25.46 -9.98 11.22
CA MET A 14 25.08 -11.36 10.87
C MET A 14 24.43 -12.08 12.06
N CYS A 15 23.43 -11.43 12.67
CA CYS A 15 22.83 -11.91 13.91
C CYS A 15 22.23 -13.31 13.75
N LYS A 16 22.65 -14.27 14.60
CA LYS A 16 22.07 -15.63 14.65
C LYS A 16 20.54 -15.62 14.80
N ARG A 17 20.02 -14.70 15.62
CA ARG A 17 18.59 -14.42 15.74
C ARG A 17 18.31 -13.04 15.15
N ALA A 18 18.09 -12.98 13.84
CA ALA A 18 17.90 -11.75 13.10
C ALA A 18 16.52 -11.14 13.37
N MET A 19 16.44 -10.22 14.33
CA MET A 19 15.20 -9.56 14.72
C MET A 19 14.58 -8.73 13.58
N CYS A 20 15.40 -8.18 12.68
CA CYS A 20 14.97 -7.51 11.46
C CYS A 20 14.12 -8.42 10.56
N GLN A 21 14.46 -9.71 10.48
CA GLN A 21 13.70 -10.72 9.75
C GLN A 21 12.52 -11.25 10.56
N LEU A 22 12.79 -11.74 11.78
CA LEU A 22 11.83 -12.52 12.57
C LEU A 22 10.70 -11.68 13.20
N LYS A 23 10.95 -10.40 13.47
CA LYS A 23 9.96 -9.48 14.05
C LYS A 23 9.70 -8.26 13.18
N GLY A 24 10.73 -7.75 12.50
CA GLY A 24 10.64 -6.50 11.76
C GLY A 24 9.98 -6.62 10.40
N CYS A 25 10.15 -7.75 9.70
CA CYS A 25 9.67 -7.91 8.32
C CYS A 25 8.41 -8.78 8.27
N PRO A 26 7.25 -8.25 7.81
CA PRO A 26 6.01 -9.05 7.73
C PRO A 26 6.09 -10.26 6.79
N VAL A 27 6.95 -10.20 5.77
CA VAL A 27 7.24 -11.33 4.86
C VAL A 27 8.49 -12.10 5.23
N GLN A 28 9.06 -11.84 6.41
CA GLN A 28 10.23 -12.54 6.95
C GLN A 28 11.42 -12.67 5.97
N THR A 29 11.69 -11.61 5.19
CA THR A 29 12.81 -11.56 4.25
C THR A 29 14.10 -12.03 4.93
N PRO A 30 14.88 -12.95 4.32
CA PRO A 30 16.10 -13.49 4.92
C PRO A 30 17.27 -12.50 4.88
N ILE A 31 17.13 -11.37 5.57
CA ILE A 31 18.02 -10.20 5.51
C ILE A 31 19.51 -10.56 5.69
N PRO A 32 19.93 -11.37 6.69
CA PRO A 32 21.35 -11.72 6.83
C PRO A 32 21.89 -12.50 5.63
N GLN A 33 21.10 -13.45 5.08
CA GLN A 33 21.49 -14.23 3.92
C GLN A 33 21.63 -13.33 2.68
N ILE A 34 20.69 -12.41 2.46
CA ILE A 34 20.76 -11.46 1.35
C ILE A 34 22.00 -10.56 1.46
N ILE A 35 22.31 -10.07 2.67
CA ILE A 35 23.52 -9.27 2.92
C ILE A 35 24.79 -10.10 2.68
N GLU A 36 24.79 -11.39 3.04
CA GLU A 36 25.91 -12.30 2.77
C GLU A 36 26.18 -12.46 1.28
N LEU A 37 25.14 -12.84 0.52
CA LEU A 37 25.22 -12.97 -0.94
C LEU A 37 25.68 -11.66 -1.60
N PHE A 38 25.18 -10.51 -1.11
CA PHE A 38 25.62 -9.21 -1.58
C PHE A 38 27.11 -8.94 -1.32
N ARG A 39 27.62 -9.26 -0.13
CA ARG A 39 29.05 -9.15 0.22
C ARG A 39 29.92 -10.07 -0.65
N GLU A 40 29.42 -11.26 -0.98
CA GLU A 40 30.07 -12.23 -1.86
C GLU A 40 29.96 -11.87 -3.36
N ARG A 41 29.34 -10.73 -3.71
CA ARG A 41 29.09 -10.28 -5.09
C ARG A 41 28.14 -11.19 -5.89
N LYS A 42 27.36 -12.03 -5.22
CA LYS A 42 26.33 -12.90 -5.81
C LYS A 42 25.00 -12.18 -5.92
N ILE A 43 24.97 -11.11 -6.73
CA ILE A 43 23.81 -10.22 -6.84
C ILE A 43 22.60 -10.94 -7.43
N ASP A 44 22.80 -11.79 -8.44
CA ASP A 44 21.71 -12.49 -9.11
C ASP A 44 21.05 -13.53 -8.18
N GLU A 45 21.85 -14.29 -7.42
CA GLU A 45 21.36 -15.22 -6.38
C GLU A 45 20.61 -14.47 -5.28
N ALA A 46 21.13 -13.32 -4.82
CA ALA A 46 20.45 -12.49 -3.83
C ALA A 46 19.10 -11.97 -4.35
N GLY A 47 19.06 -11.55 -5.61
CA GLY A 47 17.85 -11.11 -6.29
C GLY A 47 16.82 -12.21 -6.43
N GLU A 48 17.25 -13.43 -6.79
CA GLU A 48 16.38 -14.60 -6.88
C GLU A 48 15.75 -14.95 -5.53
N VAL A 49 16.54 -14.96 -4.44
CA VAL A 49 16.01 -15.22 -3.09
C VAL A 49 15.02 -14.13 -2.66
N LEU A 50 15.32 -12.86 -2.93
CA LEU A 50 14.42 -11.74 -2.64
C LEU A 50 13.11 -11.86 -3.42
N PHE A 51 13.18 -12.09 -4.72
CA PHE A 51 12.02 -12.16 -5.61
C PHE A 51 11.14 -13.39 -5.31
N ALA A 52 11.77 -14.53 -5.04
CA ALA A 52 11.07 -15.75 -4.61
C ALA A 52 10.32 -15.54 -3.29
N ASN A 53 10.89 -14.81 -2.34
CA ASN A 53 10.21 -14.48 -1.07
C ASN A 53 9.10 -13.43 -1.27
N ASN A 54 9.44 -12.34 -1.94
CA ASN A 54 8.60 -11.17 -2.16
C ASN A 54 8.87 -10.60 -3.56
N PRO A 55 8.03 -10.89 -4.56
CA PRO A 55 8.15 -10.32 -5.90
C PRO A 55 8.17 -8.78 -5.89
N MET A 56 7.54 -8.17 -4.89
CA MET A 56 7.46 -6.71 -4.70
C MET A 56 8.64 -6.12 -3.91
N SER A 57 9.76 -6.85 -3.73
CA SER A 57 10.91 -6.37 -2.94
C SER A 57 11.46 -5.02 -3.42
N ALA A 58 11.49 -4.77 -4.73
CA ALA A 58 11.92 -3.48 -5.28
C ALA A 58 11.00 -2.33 -4.83
N VAL A 59 9.68 -2.55 -4.82
CA VAL A 59 8.71 -1.55 -4.33
C VAL A 59 8.81 -1.41 -2.81
N CYS A 60 8.82 -2.53 -2.07
CA CYS A 60 8.92 -2.52 -0.61
C CYS A 60 10.18 -1.81 -0.12
N SER A 61 11.31 -1.97 -0.81
CA SER A 61 12.55 -1.27 -0.49
C SER A 61 12.41 0.26 -0.56
N ALA A 62 11.52 0.77 -1.41
CA ALA A 62 11.29 2.20 -1.59
C ALA A 62 10.24 2.79 -0.63
N VAL A 63 9.19 2.04 -0.27
CA VAL A 63 8.00 2.61 0.41
C VAL A 63 7.64 1.99 1.76
N CYS A 64 8.34 0.94 2.21
CA CYS A 64 8.09 0.39 3.54
C CYS A 64 8.45 1.40 4.64
N ASN A 65 7.72 1.32 5.76
CA ASN A 65 8.10 2.02 6.99
C ASN A 65 9.24 1.27 7.67
N HIS A 66 10.44 1.34 7.10
CA HIS A 66 11.61 0.56 7.52
C HIS A 66 11.95 0.75 9.00
N MET A 67 11.85 1.99 9.50
CA MET A 67 12.04 2.33 10.92
C MET A 67 10.96 1.77 11.83
N GLY A 68 9.73 1.59 11.35
CA GLY A 68 8.69 0.84 12.05
C GLY A 68 8.79 -0.69 11.87
N GLN A 69 9.75 -1.18 11.08
CA GLN A 69 9.83 -2.55 10.59
C GLN A 69 11.26 -3.13 10.73
N CYS A 70 11.87 -3.57 9.62
CA CYS A 70 13.12 -4.32 9.61
C CYS A 70 14.31 -3.54 10.17
N GLU A 71 14.44 -2.25 9.83
CA GLU A 71 15.52 -1.39 10.32
C GLU A 71 15.30 -1.00 11.78
N GLY A 72 14.06 -0.70 12.17
CA GLY A 72 13.70 -0.47 13.58
C GLY A 72 13.93 -1.67 14.50
N ALA A 73 13.75 -2.88 13.98
CA ALA A 73 14.03 -4.11 14.71
C ALA A 73 15.51 -4.53 14.68
N CYS A 74 16.38 -3.79 13.97
CA CYS A 74 17.78 -4.14 13.84
C CYS A 74 18.51 -4.04 15.19
N ILE A 75 19.24 -5.09 15.57
CA ILE A 75 19.98 -5.13 16.86
C ILE A 75 21.05 -4.03 16.92
N GLN A 76 21.69 -3.71 15.79
CA GLN A 76 22.65 -2.62 15.66
C GLN A 76 22.05 -1.26 16.09
N GLY A 77 20.76 -1.06 15.78
CA GLY A 77 20.03 0.19 16.06
C GLY A 77 19.81 0.47 17.55
N LYS A 78 20.06 -0.49 18.45
CA LYS A 78 19.86 -0.28 19.90
C LYS A 78 20.86 0.69 20.53
N LYS A 79 22.09 0.76 20.00
CA LYS A 79 23.19 1.59 20.52
C LYS A 79 23.87 2.44 19.45
N GLY A 80 23.40 2.34 18.21
CA GLY A 80 23.96 3.06 17.07
C GLY A 80 22.91 3.20 15.98
N THR A 81 23.33 3.44 14.74
CA THR A 81 22.39 3.48 13.61
C THR A 81 22.08 2.07 13.11
N PRO A 82 20.82 1.76 12.78
CA PRO A 82 20.47 0.47 12.18
C PRO A 82 21.19 0.27 10.83
N ILE A 83 21.11 -0.96 10.33
CA ILE A 83 21.56 -1.24 8.96
C ILE A 83 20.48 -0.75 8.01
N HIS A 84 20.84 0.11 7.07
CA HIS A 84 19.96 0.56 6.00
C HIS A 84 19.76 -0.53 4.93
N PHE A 85 19.11 -1.62 5.35
CA PHE A 85 18.83 -2.76 4.48
C PHE A 85 17.97 -2.35 3.28
N SER A 86 17.08 -1.38 3.46
CA SER A 86 16.27 -0.80 2.37
C SER A 86 17.11 -0.40 1.16
N SER A 87 18.25 0.26 1.38
CA SER A 87 19.15 0.71 0.30
C SER A 87 19.83 -0.46 -0.41
N ILE A 88 20.20 -1.51 0.34
CA ILE A 88 20.81 -2.73 -0.22
C ILE A 88 19.76 -3.53 -0.99
N GLU A 89 18.58 -3.73 -0.41
CA GLU A 89 17.43 -4.40 -1.03
C GLU A 89 17.01 -3.69 -2.32
N HIS A 90 16.99 -2.36 -2.31
CA HIS A 90 16.64 -1.55 -3.48
C HIS A 90 17.61 -1.81 -4.62
N TYR A 91 18.91 -1.73 -4.38
CA TYR A 91 19.93 -1.97 -5.40
C TYR A 91 19.82 -3.39 -5.99
N ILE A 92 19.72 -4.42 -5.13
CA ILE A 92 19.65 -5.82 -5.58
C ILE A 92 18.36 -6.05 -6.36
N SER A 93 17.21 -5.66 -5.81
CA SER A 93 15.90 -5.97 -6.39
C SER A 93 15.66 -5.22 -7.70
N THR A 94 16.05 -3.95 -7.78
CA THR A 94 15.92 -3.19 -9.04
C THR A 94 16.84 -3.74 -10.13
N THR A 95 18.09 -4.09 -9.79
CA THR A 95 19.04 -4.73 -10.72
C THR A 95 18.52 -6.08 -11.21
N TYR A 96 17.95 -6.89 -10.31
CA TYR A 96 17.40 -8.19 -10.66
C TYR A 96 16.22 -8.05 -11.62
N LEU A 97 15.27 -7.14 -11.36
CA LEU A 97 14.15 -6.87 -12.27
C LEU A 97 14.60 -6.36 -13.66
N GLU A 98 15.76 -5.70 -13.76
CA GLU A 98 16.30 -5.19 -15.03
C GLU A 98 17.00 -6.26 -15.86
N ARG A 99 17.69 -7.18 -15.20
CA ARG A 99 18.59 -8.14 -15.85
C ARG A 99 18.01 -9.53 -16.00
N HIS A 100 17.11 -9.92 -15.10
CA HIS A 100 16.58 -11.27 -15.11
C HIS A 100 15.58 -11.44 -16.25
N GLU A 101 15.78 -12.51 -17.03
CA GLU A 101 14.86 -12.89 -18.10
C GLU A 101 13.76 -13.77 -17.51
N PHE A 102 12.57 -13.19 -17.38
CA PHE A 102 11.39 -13.94 -16.97
C PHE A 102 10.83 -14.74 -18.15
N ALA A 103 10.53 -16.01 -17.91
CA ALA A 103 9.93 -16.88 -18.90
C ALA A 103 8.77 -17.69 -18.29
N PRO A 104 7.73 -18.05 -19.08
CA PRO A 104 6.64 -18.85 -18.58
C PRO A 104 7.11 -20.22 -18.10
N ALA A 105 6.58 -20.68 -16.96
CA ALA A 105 6.79 -22.04 -16.48
C ALA A 105 5.99 -23.06 -17.32
N PRO A 106 6.39 -24.35 -17.33
CA PRO A 106 5.58 -25.42 -17.90
C PRO A 106 4.16 -25.39 -17.34
N SER A 107 3.15 -25.56 -18.20
CA SER A 107 1.76 -25.42 -17.78
C SER A 107 1.38 -26.48 -16.74
N CYS A 108 0.75 -26.04 -15.65
CA CYS A 108 0.12 -26.92 -14.67
C CYS A 108 -1.34 -27.28 -15.03
N GLY A 109 -1.84 -26.80 -16.17
CA GLY A 109 -3.20 -27.05 -16.64
C GLY A 109 -4.32 -26.28 -15.90
N LYS A 110 -3.98 -25.43 -14.93
CA LYS A 110 -4.93 -24.64 -14.13
C LYS A 110 -5.04 -23.19 -14.61
N ARG A 111 -6.23 -22.61 -14.50
CA ARG A 111 -6.55 -21.21 -14.85
C ARG A 111 -6.97 -20.44 -13.61
N VAL A 112 -6.36 -19.28 -13.39
CA VAL A 112 -6.67 -18.42 -12.23
C VAL A 112 -7.01 -16.99 -12.66
N ALA A 113 -8.12 -16.47 -12.16
CA ALA A 113 -8.51 -15.08 -12.31
C ALA A 113 -8.05 -14.27 -11.10
N VAL A 114 -7.41 -13.12 -11.32
CA VAL A 114 -6.94 -12.20 -10.28
C VAL A 114 -7.70 -10.89 -10.46
N ILE A 115 -8.49 -10.49 -9.46
CA ILE A 115 -9.30 -9.28 -9.48
C ILE A 115 -8.58 -8.18 -8.70
N GLY A 116 -8.12 -7.16 -9.43
CA GLY A 116 -7.31 -6.05 -8.91
C GLY A 116 -5.81 -6.29 -9.09
N SER A 117 -5.11 -5.29 -9.61
CA SER A 117 -3.66 -5.34 -9.86
C SER A 117 -2.84 -4.54 -8.83
N GLY A 118 -3.34 -4.43 -7.60
CA GLY A 118 -2.58 -3.88 -6.47
C GLY A 118 -1.44 -4.81 -6.03
N PRO A 119 -0.71 -4.47 -4.95
CA PRO A 119 0.41 -5.26 -4.45
C PRO A 119 0.09 -6.75 -4.26
N ALA A 120 -1.08 -7.05 -3.68
CA ALA A 120 -1.51 -8.43 -3.46
C ALA A 120 -1.80 -9.15 -4.79
N GLY A 121 -2.52 -8.52 -5.70
CA GLY A 121 -2.86 -9.10 -7.01
C GLY A 121 -1.63 -9.36 -7.88
N ILE A 122 -0.68 -8.42 -7.94
CA ILE A 122 0.58 -8.61 -8.67
C ILE A 122 1.38 -9.78 -8.07
N THR A 123 1.47 -9.85 -6.74
CA THR A 123 2.17 -10.95 -6.04
C THR A 123 1.54 -12.30 -6.37
N VAL A 124 0.21 -12.42 -6.27
CA VAL A 124 -0.52 -13.65 -6.61
C VAL A 124 -0.32 -14.02 -8.07
N ALA A 125 -0.44 -13.04 -8.98
CA ALA A 125 -0.33 -13.29 -10.41
C ALA A 125 1.06 -13.82 -10.80
N ILE A 126 2.12 -13.19 -10.29
CA ILE A 126 3.50 -13.62 -10.53
C ILE A 126 3.73 -15.03 -9.98
N LYS A 127 3.40 -15.27 -8.70
CA LYS A 127 3.69 -16.55 -8.06
C LYS A 127 2.92 -17.72 -8.66
N LEU A 128 1.66 -17.52 -9.03
CA LEU A 128 0.88 -18.57 -9.69
C LEU A 128 1.35 -18.80 -11.14
N ALA A 129 1.77 -17.76 -11.86
CA ALA A 129 2.36 -17.93 -13.18
C ALA A 129 3.71 -18.69 -13.12
N GLN A 130 4.53 -18.44 -12.10
CA GLN A 130 5.75 -19.21 -11.83
C GLN A 130 5.48 -20.68 -11.51
N ALA A 131 4.29 -21.00 -10.99
CA ALA A 131 3.83 -22.38 -10.80
C ALA A 131 3.13 -22.99 -12.03
N GLY A 132 3.15 -22.30 -13.17
CA GLY A 132 2.60 -22.82 -14.43
C GLY A 132 1.11 -22.56 -14.64
N CYS A 133 0.45 -21.79 -13.76
CA CYS A 133 -0.95 -21.44 -13.93
C CYS A 133 -1.14 -20.44 -15.08
N ALA A 134 -2.19 -20.61 -15.87
CA ALA A 134 -2.65 -19.60 -16.81
C ALA A 134 -3.41 -18.50 -16.07
N VAL A 135 -2.71 -17.40 -15.75
CA VAL A 135 -3.27 -16.30 -14.96
C VAL A 135 -3.85 -15.19 -15.85
N THR A 136 -5.02 -14.67 -15.48
CA THR A 136 -5.57 -13.43 -16.02
C THR A 136 -5.84 -12.43 -14.91
N VAL A 137 -5.26 -11.23 -15.01
CA VAL A 137 -5.48 -10.11 -14.09
C VAL A 137 -6.54 -9.17 -14.67
N PHE A 138 -7.56 -8.85 -13.89
CA PHE A 138 -8.62 -7.89 -14.22
C PHE A 138 -8.41 -6.62 -13.39
N GLU A 139 -8.10 -5.50 -14.04
CA GLU A 139 -7.85 -4.22 -13.40
C GLU A 139 -8.94 -3.22 -13.79
N GLN A 140 -9.54 -2.55 -12.81
CA GLN A 140 -10.62 -1.58 -13.03
C GLN A 140 -10.12 -0.31 -13.76
N ARG A 141 -8.88 0.10 -13.50
CA ARG A 141 -8.28 1.31 -14.06
C ARG A 141 -7.45 1.00 -15.32
N ALA A 142 -6.93 2.05 -15.97
CA ALA A 142 -6.16 1.92 -17.21
C ALA A 142 -4.76 1.30 -16.97
N GLU A 143 -4.13 1.69 -15.87
CA GLU A 143 -2.80 1.25 -15.46
C GLU A 143 -2.88 0.23 -14.33
N ILE A 144 -1.88 -0.65 -14.27
CA ILE A 144 -1.75 -1.60 -13.18
C ILE A 144 -1.16 -0.95 -11.93
N GLY A 145 -1.13 -1.66 -10.81
CA GLY A 145 -0.38 -1.27 -9.60
C GLY A 145 -1.26 -0.77 -8.46
N GLY A 146 -2.53 -0.44 -8.74
CA GLY A 146 -3.46 0.02 -7.73
C GLY A 146 -2.92 1.23 -6.95
N VAL A 147 -2.83 1.13 -5.61
CA VAL A 147 -2.31 2.23 -4.77
C VAL A 147 -0.86 2.59 -5.10
N LEU A 148 -0.07 1.67 -5.66
CA LEU A 148 1.30 1.95 -6.08
C LEU A 148 1.37 2.96 -7.21
N GLU A 149 0.40 2.93 -8.11
CA GLU A 149 0.32 3.79 -9.30
C GLU A 149 -0.52 5.04 -9.06
N TYR A 150 -1.57 4.92 -8.25
CA TYR A 150 -2.58 5.98 -8.09
C TYR A 150 -2.64 6.59 -6.69
N GLY A 151 -1.98 6.00 -5.69
CA GLY A 151 -2.07 6.47 -4.30
C GLY A 151 -0.74 7.02 -3.78
N ILE A 152 0.36 6.33 -4.06
CA ILE A 152 1.69 6.76 -3.62
C ILE A 152 2.23 7.79 -4.62
N PRO A 153 2.67 8.99 -4.22
CA PRO A 153 3.24 9.98 -5.15
C PRO A 153 4.54 9.51 -5.82
N ASP A 154 4.79 9.98 -7.05
CA ASP A 154 5.97 9.60 -7.86
C ASP A 154 7.31 9.93 -7.16
N ILE A 155 7.33 10.96 -6.32
CA ILE A 155 8.49 11.34 -5.49
C ILE A 155 8.90 10.25 -4.48
N ARG A 156 7.98 9.36 -4.10
CA ARG A 156 8.23 8.24 -3.18
C ARG A 156 8.39 6.94 -3.95
N LEU A 157 7.60 6.75 -4.99
CA LEU A 157 7.60 5.55 -5.82
C LEU A 157 7.51 5.90 -7.29
N PRO A 158 8.63 5.82 -8.04
CA PRO A 158 8.62 6.09 -9.47
C PRO A 158 7.63 5.21 -10.23
N ARG A 159 6.77 5.81 -11.05
CA ARG A 159 5.82 5.06 -11.92
C ARG A 159 6.52 4.05 -12.80
N THR A 160 7.73 4.37 -13.26
CA THR A 160 8.55 3.48 -14.08
C THR A 160 8.87 2.16 -13.38
N LEU A 161 9.03 2.15 -12.05
CA LEU A 161 9.24 0.93 -11.27
C LEU A 161 7.97 0.07 -11.21
N VAL A 162 6.80 0.69 -11.04
CA VAL A 162 5.51 -0.02 -11.05
C VAL A 162 5.24 -0.64 -12.41
N GLN A 163 5.47 0.11 -13.50
CA GLN A 163 5.25 -0.35 -14.86
C GLN A 163 6.17 -1.51 -15.27
N ARG A 164 7.34 -1.67 -14.66
CA ARG A 164 8.18 -2.87 -14.84
C ARG A 164 7.46 -4.15 -14.45
N TYR A 165 6.60 -4.12 -13.43
CA TYR A 165 5.82 -5.30 -13.04
C TYR A 165 4.80 -5.73 -14.10
N ARG A 166 4.32 -4.80 -14.94
CA ARG A 166 3.49 -5.16 -16.10
C ARG A 166 4.29 -6.02 -17.06
N LYS A 167 5.53 -5.60 -17.36
CA LYS A 167 6.44 -6.35 -18.21
C LYS A 167 6.75 -7.73 -17.61
N VAL A 168 7.12 -7.80 -16.34
CA VAL A 168 7.39 -9.08 -15.64
C VAL A 168 6.20 -10.03 -15.74
N MET A 169 4.98 -9.54 -15.46
CA MET A 169 3.76 -10.35 -15.59
C MET A 169 3.56 -10.85 -17.03
N CYS A 170 3.71 -9.98 -18.03
CA CYS A 170 3.56 -10.37 -19.43
C CYS A 170 4.63 -11.37 -19.89
N ASP A 171 5.88 -11.18 -19.47
CA ASP A 171 7.00 -12.09 -19.77
C ASP A 171 6.76 -13.48 -19.16
N LEU A 172 6.12 -13.56 -17.98
CA LEU A 172 5.65 -14.81 -17.36
C LEU A 172 4.39 -15.40 -18.02
N GLY A 173 3.83 -14.76 -19.05
CA GLY A 173 2.63 -15.22 -19.75
C GLY A 173 1.30 -14.81 -19.11
N VAL A 174 1.31 -13.94 -18.10
CA VAL A 174 0.10 -13.40 -17.47
C VAL A 174 -0.62 -12.47 -18.45
N ARG A 175 -1.94 -12.68 -18.60
CA ARG A 175 -2.80 -11.78 -19.38
C ARG A 175 -3.33 -10.68 -18.48
N VAL A 176 -3.23 -9.42 -18.90
CA VAL A 176 -3.76 -8.27 -18.16
C VAL A 176 -4.92 -7.66 -18.94
N ARG A 177 -6.08 -7.53 -18.29
CA ARG A 177 -7.29 -6.88 -18.79
C ARG A 177 -7.53 -5.58 -18.01
N PRO A 178 -6.93 -4.46 -18.45
CA PRO A 178 -7.20 -3.16 -17.84
C PRO A 178 -8.63 -2.68 -18.14
N SER A 179 -9.05 -1.61 -17.47
CA SER A 179 -10.39 -1.00 -17.63
C SER A 179 -11.56 -1.96 -17.47
N THR A 180 -11.36 -3.05 -16.71
CA THR A 180 -12.33 -4.13 -16.53
C THR A 180 -12.69 -4.27 -15.06
N THR A 181 -13.91 -3.83 -14.71
CA THR A 181 -14.44 -3.98 -13.34
C THR A 181 -15.20 -5.29 -13.19
N ILE A 182 -14.83 -6.11 -12.20
CA ILE A 182 -15.64 -7.27 -11.77
C ILE A 182 -16.69 -6.81 -10.74
N GLY A 183 -17.88 -7.43 -10.78
CA GLY A 183 -19.09 -6.98 -10.09
C GLY A 183 -19.88 -5.91 -10.85
N GLY A 184 -19.55 -5.72 -12.13
CA GLY A 184 -20.30 -4.87 -13.06
C GLY A 184 -20.99 -5.73 -14.12
N ALA A 185 -20.51 -5.61 -15.37
CA ALA A 185 -20.95 -6.46 -16.47
C ALA A 185 -20.45 -7.91 -16.35
N LEU A 186 -19.28 -8.11 -15.75
CA LEU A 186 -18.72 -9.43 -15.42
C LEU A 186 -18.76 -9.60 -13.90
N ARG A 187 -19.15 -10.79 -13.44
CA ARG A 187 -19.23 -11.19 -12.03
C ARG A 187 -18.30 -12.36 -11.74
N ILE A 188 -18.12 -12.70 -10.47
CA ILE A 188 -17.29 -13.85 -10.05
C ILE A 188 -17.86 -15.16 -10.61
N ASP A 189 -19.19 -15.31 -10.62
CA ASP A 189 -19.87 -16.47 -11.20
C ASP A 189 -19.58 -16.64 -12.69
N ASP A 190 -19.45 -15.54 -13.44
CA ASP A 190 -19.07 -15.60 -14.86
C ASP A 190 -17.67 -16.18 -15.02
N LEU A 191 -16.72 -15.78 -14.17
CA LEU A 191 -15.35 -16.29 -14.20
C LEU A 191 -15.33 -17.80 -13.91
N LEU A 192 -16.07 -18.25 -12.89
CA LEU A 192 -16.16 -19.67 -12.57
C LEU A 192 -16.84 -20.46 -13.69
N ARG A 193 -17.94 -19.95 -14.25
CA ARG A 193 -18.64 -20.54 -15.40
C ARG A 193 -17.72 -20.68 -16.62
N ASP A 194 -16.90 -19.67 -16.89
CA ASP A 194 -15.98 -19.66 -18.03
C ASP A 194 -14.72 -20.54 -17.80
N GLY A 195 -14.68 -21.19 -16.63
CA GLY A 195 -13.79 -22.30 -16.29
C GLY A 195 -12.47 -21.89 -15.66
N TYR A 196 -12.42 -20.72 -15.01
CA TYR A 196 -11.34 -20.44 -14.06
C TYR A 196 -11.45 -21.41 -12.87
N ASP A 197 -10.37 -22.13 -12.57
CA ASP A 197 -10.32 -23.09 -11.47
C ASP A 197 -10.27 -22.41 -10.10
N ALA A 198 -9.74 -21.19 -10.05
CA ALA A 198 -9.75 -20.34 -8.85
C ALA A 198 -9.87 -18.85 -9.21
N VAL A 199 -10.41 -18.07 -8.27
CA VAL A 199 -10.51 -16.61 -8.34
C VAL A 199 -9.85 -16.01 -7.11
N PHE A 200 -8.98 -15.02 -7.30
CA PHE A 200 -8.40 -14.23 -6.23
C PHE A 200 -8.95 -12.81 -6.24
N VAL A 201 -9.36 -12.30 -5.09
CA VAL A 201 -9.88 -10.94 -4.88
C VAL A 201 -8.86 -10.10 -4.11
N GLY A 202 -8.25 -9.16 -4.81
CA GLY A 202 -7.26 -8.20 -4.28
C GLY A 202 -7.61 -6.76 -4.60
N THR A 203 -8.90 -6.40 -4.53
CA THR A 203 -9.39 -5.08 -4.96
C THR A 203 -8.95 -3.93 -4.06
N GLY A 204 -8.50 -4.21 -2.84
CA GLY A 204 -8.14 -3.19 -1.86
C GLY A 204 -9.31 -2.32 -1.38
N THR A 205 -8.98 -1.14 -0.85
CA THR A 205 -9.91 -0.22 -0.18
C THR A 205 -9.97 1.14 -0.91
N TRP A 206 -10.88 1.26 -1.87
CA TRP A 206 -11.00 2.45 -2.75
C TRP A 206 -12.19 3.36 -2.43
N ARG A 207 -12.93 3.13 -1.34
CA ARG A 207 -14.00 4.03 -0.91
C ARG A 207 -13.46 4.99 0.13
N ALA A 208 -13.39 6.29 -0.16
CA ALA A 208 -13.01 7.28 0.83
C ALA A 208 -13.95 7.24 2.05
N ARG A 209 -13.40 7.36 3.26
CA ARG A 209 -14.20 7.44 4.48
C ARG A 209 -14.71 8.86 4.68
N LYS A 210 -16.04 9.00 4.72
CA LYS A 210 -16.70 10.25 5.12
C LYS A 210 -16.59 10.47 6.62
N LEU A 211 -16.52 11.74 7.01
CA LEU A 211 -16.60 12.18 8.40
C LEU A 211 -18.05 12.29 8.89
N GLY A 212 -19.00 12.51 7.97
CA GLY A 212 -20.42 12.67 8.30
C GLY A 212 -20.72 14.06 8.85
N ILE A 213 -20.01 15.08 8.38
CA ILE A 213 -20.13 16.47 8.83
C ILE A 213 -20.76 17.36 7.74
N PRO A 214 -21.38 18.50 8.10
CA PRO A 214 -21.81 19.47 7.12
C PRO A 214 -20.62 19.99 6.27
N GLY A 215 -20.84 20.15 4.97
CA GLY A 215 -19.86 20.76 4.06
C GLY A 215 -19.00 19.81 3.22
N GLU A 216 -19.03 18.49 3.47
CA GLU A 216 -18.23 17.51 2.71
C GLU A 216 -18.52 17.49 1.18
N THR A 217 -19.64 18.07 0.75
CA THR A 217 -20.08 18.09 -0.66
C THR A 217 -19.72 19.37 -1.41
N ARG A 218 -19.02 20.32 -0.77
CA ARG A 218 -18.63 21.58 -1.41
C ARG A 218 -17.62 21.34 -2.54
N GLY A 219 -17.65 22.19 -3.57
CA GLY A 219 -16.86 22.00 -4.79
C GLY A 219 -15.34 22.07 -4.62
N ASN A 220 -14.86 22.63 -3.52
CA ASN A 220 -13.44 22.72 -3.15
C ASN A 220 -13.05 21.75 -2.02
N VAL A 221 -13.90 20.75 -1.73
CA VAL A 221 -13.64 19.71 -0.74
C VAL A 221 -13.43 18.38 -1.45
N PHE A 222 -12.28 17.76 -1.22
CA PHE A 222 -11.88 16.51 -1.85
C PHE A 222 -11.58 15.44 -0.82
N PHE A 223 -11.60 14.18 -1.23
CA PHE A 223 -11.08 13.08 -0.42
C PHE A 223 -9.65 12.74 -0.86
N GLY A 224 -8.77 12.45 0.10
CA GLY A 224 -7.33 12.28 -0.15
C GLY A 224 -7.01 11.22 -1.20
N ILE A 225 -7.65 10.05 -1.13
CA ILE A 225 -7.42 8.99 -2.13
C ILE A 225 -7.92 9.37 -3.53
N ASP A 226 -9.01 10.13 -3.62
CA ASP A 226 -9.56 10.56 -4.90
C ASP A 226 -8.71 11.69 -5.52
N TYR A 227 -8.22 12.60 -4.69
CA TYR A 227 -7.26 13.64 -5.10
C TYR A 227 -5.94 13.04 -5.61
N LEU A 228 -5.38 12.04 -4.90
CA LEU A 228 -4.10 11.43 -5.26
C LEU A 228 -4.12 10.63 -6.56
N VAL A 229 -5.29 10.14 -6.98
CA VAL A 229 -5.46 9.39 -8.24
C VAL A 229 -5.07 10.23 -9.46
N ASP A 230 -5.48 11.50 -9.46
CA ASP A 230 -5.11 12.45 -10.50
C ASP A 230 -5.08 13.87 -9.92
N PRO A 231 -3.98 14.25 -9.25
CA PRO A 231 -3.85 15.58 -8.65
C PRO A 231 -3.92 16.70 -9.69
N SER A 232 -3.56 16.41 -10.95
CA SER A 232 -3.57 17.39 -12.04
C SER A 232 -4.97 17.77 -12.51
N SER A 233 -5.97 16.92 -12.22
CA SER A 233 -7.38 17.20 -12.49
C SER A 233 -8.00 18.22 -11.52
N VAL A 234 -7.31 18.54 -10.43
CA VAL A 234 -7.80 19.43 -9.38
C VAL A 234 -7.04 20.75 -9.40
N ALA A 235 -7.76 21.86 -9.57
CA ALA A 235 -7.20 23.19 -9.38
C ALA A 235 -7.02 23.47 -7.89
N ILE A 236 -5.85 23.08 -7.34
CA ILE A 236 -5.53 23.32 -5.94
C ILE A 236 -5.40 24.82 -5.67
N GLY A 237 -5.97 25.29 -4.56
CA GLY A 237 -5.82 26.67 -4.13
C GLY A 237 -4.46 26.99 -3.52
N GLN A 238 -4.25 28.25 -3.10
CA GLN A 238 -2.99 28.67 -2.47
C GLN A 238 -2.88 28.22 -1.01
N SER A 239 -4.03 28.08 -0.34
CA SER A 239 -4.17 27.61 1.04
C SER A 239 -4.96 26.31 1.10
N VAL A 240 -4.37 25.26 1.68
CA VAL A 240 -4.92 23.91 1.70
C VAL A 240 -4.96 23.37 3.13
N ALA A 241 -6.15 22.96 3.58
CA ALA A 241 -6.35 22.25 4.84
C ALA A 241 -6.47 20.74 4.59
N VAL A 242 -5.55 19.94 5.13
CA VAL A 242 -5.58 18.47 5.04
C VAL A 242 -6.10 17.90 6.35
N ILE A 243 -7.23 17.22 6.32
CA ILE A 243 -7.89 16.68 7.53
C ILE A 243 -7.50 15.21 7.73
N GLY A 244 -6.64 14.94 8.71
CA GLY A 244 -6.11 13.61 9.01
C GLY A 244 -4.60 13.62 9.21
N ALA A 245 -4.06 12.54 9.79
CA ALA A 245 -2.64 12.44 10.15
C ALA A 245 -2.03 11.06 9.83
N GLY A 246 -2.53 10.40 8.78
CA GLY A 246 -1.96 9.16 8.24
C GLY A 246 -1.05 9.41 7.05
N ASN A 247 -0.44 8.35 6.49
CA ASN A 247 0.45 8.46 5.33
C ASN A 247 -0.24 9.14 4.13
N VAL A 248 -1.53 8.89 3.91
CA VAL A 248 -2.32 9.57 2.87
C VAL A 248 -2.34 11.08 3.09
N ALA A 249 -2.44 11.56 4.33
CA ALA A 249 -2.42 13.00 4.61
C ALA A 249 -1.05 13.62 4.29
N MET A 250 0.04 12.91 4.58
CA MET A 250 1.40 13.34 4.22
C MET A 250 1.57 13.40 2.70
N ASP A 251 1.12 12.36 1.99
CA ASP A 251 1.18 12.30 0.52
C ASP A 251 0.34 13.40 -0.12
N VAL A 252 -0.86 13.67 0.40
CA VAL A 252 -1.72 14.80 -0.04
C VAL A 252 -1.00 16.12 0.14
N ALA A 253 -0.45 16.38 1.33
CA ALA A 253 0.20 17.65 1.66
C ALA A 253 1.39 17.93 0.75
N ARG A 254 2.29 16.94 0.60
CA ARG A 254 3.48 17.03 -0.27
C ARG A 254 3.10 17.18 -1.74
N THR A 255 2.02 16.52 -2.17
CA THR A 255 1.51 16.65 -3.54
C THR A 255 0.93 18.05 -3.78
N ALA A 256 0.14 18.59 -2.84
CA ALA A 256 -0.42 19.94 -2.93
C ALA A 256 0.67 21.02 -3.03
N LEU A 257 1.72 20.93 -2.20
CA LEU A 257 2.88 21.84 -2.26
C LEU A 257 3.54 21.81 -3.65
N ARG A 258 3.72 20.63 -4.24
CA ARG A 258 4.31 20.47 -5.58
C ARG A 258 3.41 20.95 -6.72
N GLN A 259 2.10 20.97 -6.50
CA GLN A 259 1.12 21.56 -7.42
C GLN A 259 1.01 23.09 -7.28
N GLY A 260 1.79 23.72 -6.39
CA GLY A 260 1.90 25.17 -6.25
C GLY A 260 1.07 25.78 -5.13
N ALA A 261 0.51 24.97 -4.22
CA ALA A 261 -0.02 25.49 -2.96
C ALA A 261 1.13 26.09 -2.11
N ARG A 262 0.85 27.20 -1.42
CA ARG A 262 1.85 27.92 -0.60
C ARG A 262 1.71 27.64 0.89
N ASN A 263 0.47 27.54 1.36
CA ASN A 263 0.16 27.32 2.76
C ASN A 263 -0.58 25.99 2.87
N VAL A 264 0.10 24.94 3.32
CA VAL A 264 -0.50 23.61 3.48
C VAL A 264 -0.43 23.22 4.94
N THR A 265 -1.59 23.03 5.57
CA THR A 265 -1.70 22.68 6.98
C THR A 265 -2.42 21.36 7.14
N ILE A 266 -1.77 20.43 7.83
CA ILE A 266 -2.28 19.12 8.20
C ILE A 266 -2.90 19.24 9.60
N TYR A 267 -4.15 18.80 9.73
CA TYR A 267 -4.91 18.87 10.98
C TYR A 267 -5.12 17.47 11.55
N ALA A 268 -4.54 17.23 12.72
CA ALA A 268 -4.71 16.02 13.50
C ALA A 268 -5.73 16.23 14.62
N ARG A 269 -6.66 15.28 14.80
CA ARG A 269 -7.66 15.33 15.87
C ARG A 269 -7.05 15.22 17.27
N SER A 270 -5.96 14.46 17.41
CA SER A 270 -5.23 14.27 18.67
C SER A 270 -3.73 14.51 18.42
N LYS A 271 -2.89 14.35 19.45
CA LYS A 271 -1.43 14.36 19.30
C LYS A 271 -0.86 13.08 18.67
N HIS A 272 -1.70 12.07 18.47
CA HIS A 272 -1.27 10.82 17.83
C HIS A 272 -1.30 10.94 16.31
N VAL A 273 -0.15 10.63 15.68
CA VAL A 273 0.03 10.60 14.23
C VAL A 273 0.25 9.16 13.82
N SER A 274 -0.52 8.67 12.85
CA SER A 274 -0.42 7.28 12.36
C SER A 274 0.50 7.15 11.15
N ALA A 275 0.87 8.27 10.52
CA ALA A 275 1.92 8.29 9.50
C ALA A 275 3.28 7.86 10.08
N SER A 276 4.16 7.33 9.24
CA SER A 276 5.54 7.06 9.64
C SER A 276 6.27 8.37 9.94
N SER A 277 7.16 8.34 10.94
CA SER A 277 7.99 9.49 11.35
C SER A 277 8.66 10.17 10.16
N ASP A 278 9.22 9.37 9.25
CA ASP A 278 9.97 9.86 8.12
C ASP A 278 9.08 10.65 7.15
N GLU A 279 7.83 10.21 6.95
CA GLU A 279 6.88 10.91 6.07
C GLU A 279 6.35 12.20 6.70
N VAL A 280 6.22 12.23 8.02
CA VAL A 280 5.90 13.46 8.75
C VAL A 280 7.04 14.47 8.60
N GLU A 281 8.28 14.03 8.84
CA GLU A 281 9.47 14.88 8.71
C GLU A 281 9.62 15.40 7.28
N PHE A 282 9.45 14.54 6.26
CA PHE A 282 9.49 14.99 4.87
C PHE A 282 8.37 15.97 4.52
N ALA A 283 7.15 15.78 5.02
CA ALA A 283 6.07 16.73 4.80
C ALA A 283 6.38 18.10 5.41
N GLN A 284 6.94 18.13 6.62
CA GLN A 284 7.36 19.37 7.28
C GLN A 284 8.53 20.05 6.57
N LEU A 285 9.52 19.28 6.11
CA LEU A 285 10.65 19.79 5.31
C LEU A 285 10.21 20.35 3.95
N ASP A 286 9.20 19.74 3.32
CA ASP A 286 8.60 20.25 2.08
C ASP A 286 7.79 21.56 2.34
N GLY A 287 7.49 21.89 3.60
CA GLY A 287 6.85 23.14 4.04
C GLY A 287 5.43 22.99 4.58
N ALA A 288 4.95 21.77 4.83
CA ALA A 288 3.64 21.56 5.44
C ALA A 288 3.67 21.80 6.96
N GLU A 289 2.67 22.50 7.47
CA GLU A 289 2.48 22.66 8.92
C GLU A 289 1.64 21.50 9.48
N LEU A 290 1.91 21.07 10.71
CA LEU A 290 1.14 20.04 11.39
C LEU A 290 0.55 20.60 12.69
N VAL A 291 -0.78 20.68 12.75
CA VAL A 291 -1.53 21.22 13.88
C VAL A 291 -2.32 20.11 14.55
N TYR A 292 -2.12 19.96 15.87
CA TYR A 292 -2.75 18.93 16.68
C TYR A 292 -4.01 19.43 17.39
N GLY A 293 -4.83 18.48 17.85
CA GLY A 293 -5.99 18.79 18.67
C GLY A 293 -7.10 19.53 17.94
N LYS A 294 -7.21 19.40 16.62
CA LYS A 294 -8.24 20.08 15.83
C LYS A 294 -9.30 19.07 15.41
N ALA A 295 -10.43 19.08 16.11
CA ALA A 295 -11.59 18.24 15.79
C ALA A 295 -12.55 19.01 14.88
N ILE A 296 -12.57 18.64 13.60
CA ILE A 296 -13.45 19.27 12.61
C ILE A 296 -14.93 19.04 12.95
N GLN A 297 -15.74 20.09 12.85
CA GLN A 297 -17.19 20.06 13.09
C GLN A 297 -17.97 20.23 11.79
N GLU A 298 -17.51 21.12 10.91
CA GLU A 298 -18.10 21.40 9.61
C GLU A 298 -17.08 22.04 8.67
N ILE A 299 -17.45 22.13 7.40
CA ILE A 299 -16.74 22.91 6.37
C ILE A 299 -17.73 23.91 5.78
N ASP A 300 -17.49 25.20 5.97
CA ASP A 300 -18.37 26.25 5.48
C ASP A 300 -17.85 26.87 4.16
N GLY A 301 -18.33 28.06 3.80
CA GLY A 301 -17.89 28.74 2.57
C GLY A 301 -16.47 29.31 2.63
N ASN A 302 -15.92 29.50 3.84
CA ASN A 302 -14.59 30.08 4.05
C ASN A 302 -13.55 29.02 4.42
N GLY A 303 -13.95 27.86 4.94
CA GLY A 303 -13.03 26.75 5.23
C GLY A 303 -13.52 25.83 6.35
N PRO A 304 -12.63 24.99 6.92
CA PRO A 304 -12.98 24.10 8.01
C PRO A 304 -13.17 24.85 9.35
N VAL A 305 -14.18 24.43 10.10
CA VAL A 305 -14.46 24.91 11.46
C VAL A 305 -14.13 23.79 12.44
N PHE A 306 -13.29 24.10 13.42
CA PHE A 306 -12.78 23.14 14.40
C PHE A 306 -13.23 23.47 15.81
N ARG A 307 -13.24 22.44 16.65
CA ARG A 307 -13.05 22.58 18.10
C ARG A 307 -11.61 22.26 18.45
N THR A 308 -11.02 23.07 19.33
CA THR A 308 -9.68 22.82 19.88
C THR A 308 -9.79 21.84 21.05
N ALA A 309 -9.00 20.77 21.01
CA ALA A 309 -8.97 19.74 22.04
C ALA A 309 -8.19 20.21 23.27
N ILE A 310 -8.74 19.93 24.45
CA ILE A 310 -8.06 20.09 25.72
C ILE A 310 -7.41 18.74 26.07
N PHE A 311 -6.12 18.76 26.33
CA PHE A 311 -5.33 17.56 26.66
C PHE A 311 -5.04 17.49 28.17
N ASP A 312 -5.00 16.27 28.70
CA ASP A 312 -4.43 16.01 30.03
C ASP A 312 -2.89 15.85 29.97
N GLU A 313 -2.27 15.55 31.12
CA GLU A 313 -0.82 15.29 31.22
C GLU A 313 -0.37 14.07 30.40
N GLY A 314 -1.29 13.16 30.06
CA GLY A 314 -1.04 11.96 29.27
C GLY A 314 -1.33 12.13 27.78
N ASP A 315 -1.53 13.36 27.30
CA ASP A 315 -1.88 13.68 25.90
C ASP A 315 -3.22 13.09 25.42
N ALA A 316 -4.09 12.66 26.34
CA ALA A 316 -5.43 12.23 26.02
C ALA A 316 -6.38 13.43 25.89
N VAL A 317 -7.31 13.37 24.94
CA VAL A 317 -8.33 14.40 24.78
C VAL A 317 -9.39 14.24 25.88
N VAL A 318 -9.46 15.20 26.79
CA VAL A 318 -10.41 15.20 27.92
C VAL A 318 -11.60 16.13 27.71
N GLY A 319 -11.52 17.02 26.73
CA GLY A 319 -12.58 17.96 26.40
C GLY A 319 -12.25 18.78 25.16
N TYR A 320 -13.10 19.76 24.88
CA TYR A 320 -12.89 20.72 23.81
C TYR A 320 -13.21 22.12 24.33
N GLU A 321 -12.50 23.11 23.82
CA GLU A 321 -12.80 24.52 24.04
C GLU A 321 -14.18 24.87 23.44
N ASP A 322 -14.87 25.82 24.08
CA ASP A 322 -16.18 26.30 23.61
C ASP A 322 -16.04 27.21 22.37
N GLU A 323 -14.91 27.89 22.24
CA GLU A 323 -14.60 28.74 21.08
C GLU A 323 -14.32 27.87 19.85
N LEU A 324 -15.00 28.20 18.74
CA LEU A 324 -14.78 27.54 17.46
C LEU A 324 -13.62 28.21 16.73
N ASP A 325 -12.70 27.39 16.24
CA ASP A 325 -11.58 27.85 15.44
C ASP A 325 -11.93 27.72 13.95
N HIS A 326 -12.11 28.86 13.29
CA HIS A 326 -12.42 28.92 11.87
C HIS A 326 -11.18 29.24 11.06
N VAL A 327 -10.74 28.28 10.27
CA VAL A 327 -9.57 28.46 9.41
C VAL A 327 -10.04 28.77 7.99
N SER A 328 -9.62 29.92 7.48
CA SER A 328 -9.84 30.26 6.08
C SER A 328 -8.89 29.46 5.18
N CYS A 329 -9.44 28.77 4.17
CA CYS A 329 -8.62 28.13 3.14
C CYS A 329 -9.35 27.98 1.80
N ASP A 330 -8.58 27.88 0.72
CA ASP A 330 -9.11 27.72 -0.63
C ASP A 330 -9.55 26.28 -0.92
N THR A 331 -8.90 25.28 -0.32
CA THR A 331 -9.15 23.86 -0.59
C THR A 331 -9.08 23.03 0.69
N VAL A 332 -10.01 22.10 0.86
CA VAL A 332 -9.97 21.11 1.95
C VAL A 332 -9.81 19.72 1.37
N VAL A 333 -8.89 18.92 1.92
CA VAL A 333 -8.71 17.52 1.54
C VAL A 333 -8.88 16.62 2.76
N ILE A 334 -9.92 15.79 2.75
CA ILE A 334 -10.25 14.85 3.82
C ILE A 334 -9.47 13.54 3.62
N ALA A 335 -8.51 13.26 4.49
CA ALA A 335 -7.63 12.09 4.48
C ALA A 335 -7.87 11.17 5.69
N ALA A 336 -9.15 10.84 5.95
CA ALA A 336 -9.62 10.14 7.15
C ALA A 336 -9.67 8.59 7.06
N SER A 337 -8.90 7.99 6.14
CA SER A 337 -8.86 6.55 5.78
C SER A 337 -9.76 6.15 4.60
N GLN A 338 -9.68 4.87 4.21
CA GLN A 338 -10.45 4.25 3.14
C GLN A 338 -11.17 2.98 3.64
N GLN A 339 -12.18 2.57 2.87
CA GLN A 339 -12.98 1.37 3.07
C GLN A 339 -13.03 0.53 1.79
N ALA A 340 -13.36 -0.74 1.93
CA ALA A 340 -13.65 -1.61 0.80
C ALA A 340 -14.93 -1.14 0.09
N LYS A 341 -14.98 -1.37 -1.22
CA LYS A 341 -16.22 -1.19 -1.99
C LYS A 341 -17.08 -2.44 -1.83
N ASP A 342 -18.37 -2.23 -1.73
CA ASP A 342 -19.39 -3.27 -1.53
C ASP A 342 -19.82 -3.98 -2.82
N LYS A 343 -19.42 -3.46 -4.00
CA LYS A 343 -19.83 -3.96 -5.31
C LYS A 343 -19.75 -5.49 -5.45
N LEU A 344 -18.63 -6.11 -5.06
CA LEU A 344 -18.48 -7.57 -5.21
C LEU A 344 -19.44 -8.34 -4.30
N VAL A 345 -19.60 -7.89 -3.05
CA VAL A 345 -20.52 -8.48 -2.06
C VAL A 345 -21.97 -8.34 -2.51
N LEU A 346 -22.33 -7.19 -3.09
CA LEU A 346 -23.69 -6.94 -3.60
C LEU A 346 -24.04 -7.72 -4.87
N THR A 347 -23.04 -8.25 -5.59
CA THR A 347 -23.27 -8.98 -6.85
C THR A 347 -22.97 -10.47 -6.77
N THR A 348 -22.48 -10.95 -5.63
CA THR A 348 -22.07 -12.34 -5.42
C THR A 348 -22.56 -12.78 -4.04
N ASP A 349 -23.71 -13.45 -4.00
CA ASP A 349 -24.44 -13.76 -2.74
C ASP A 349 -23.61 -14.55 -1.72
N ALA A 350 -22.71 -15.42 -2.19
CA ALA A 350 -21.85 -16.26 -1.34
C ALA A 350 -20.62 -15.52 -0.78
N LEU A 351 -20.37 -14.28 -1.21
CA LEU A 351 -19.20 -13.50 -0.78
C LEU A 351 -19.56 -12.64 0.44
N VAL A 352 -19.10 -13.04 1.61
CA VAL A 352 -19.42 -12.39 2.89
C VAL A 352 -18.38 -11.34 3.27
N ALA A 353 -18.85 -10.22 3.80
CA ALA A 353 -18.02 -9.20 4.43
C ALA A 353 -18.49 -8.91 5.86
N ASN A 354 -17.56 -8.54 6.72
CA ASN A 354 -17.84 -8.16 8.10
C ASN A 354 -18.46 -6.76 8.21
N ASP A 355 -18.76 -6.31 9.43
CA ASP A 355 -19.35 -4.98 9.72
C ASP A 355 -18.50 -3.80 9.21
N ARG A 356 -17.22 -4.01 8.91
CA ARG A 356 -16.32 -3.00 8.34
C ARG A 356 -16.30 -3.03 6.81
N GLY A 357 -17.06 -3.93 6.19
CA GLY A 357 -17.10 -4.19 4.75
C GLY A 357 -15.88 -4.96 4.23
N LEU A 358 -15.06 -5.54 5.10
CA LEU A 358 -13.89 -6.32 4.71
C LEU A 358 -14.29 -7.78 4.47
N LEU A 359 -13.73 -8.41 3.45
CA LEU A 359 -14.03 -9.80 3.11
C LEU A 359 -13.55 -10.76 4.19
N GLU A 360 -14.42 -11.71 4.53
CA GLU A 360 -14.08 -12.78 5.47
C GLU A 360 -13.41 -13.95 4.75
N VAL A 361 -12.31 -14.41 5.31
CA VAL A 361 -11.51 -15.53 4.79
C VAL A 361 -11.02 -16.40 5.93
N ASP A 362 -10.73 -17.66 5.61
CA ASP A 362 -10.04 -18.58 6.49
C ASP A 362 -8.52 -18.29 6.58
N GLU A 363 -7.81 -19.14 7.32
CA GLU A 363 -6.35 -19.05 7.50
C GLU A 363 -5.52 -19.18 6.21
N ASN A 364 -6.10 -19.78 5.17
CA ASN A 364 -5.50 -19.95 3.85
C ASN A 364 -5.90 -18.83 2.87
N GLY A 365 -6.70 -17.87 3.32
CA GLY A 365 -7.22 -16.78 2.50
C GLY A 365 -8.42 -17.18 1.63
N MET A 366 -9.04 -18.33 1.87
CA MET A 366 -10.22 -18.80 1.15
C MET A 366 -11.48 -18.17 1.73
N THR A 367 -12.36 -17.65 0.88
CA THR A 367 -13.67 -17.12 1.31
C THR A 367 -14.65 -18.26 1.58
N MET A 368 -15.85 -17.93 2.06
CA MET A 368 -16.96 -18.90 2.19
C MET A 368 -17.38 -19.53 0.86
N MET A 369 -17.02 -18.91 -0.27
CA MET A 369 -17.26 -19.45 -1.61
C MET A 369 -16.07 -20.32 -2.06
N PRO A 370 -16.27 -21.63 -2.30
CA PRO A 370 -15.18 -22.49 -2.71
C PRO A 370 -14.52 -22.05 -4.03
N GLY A 371 -13.19 -22.14 -4.09
CA GLY A 371 -12.39 -21.66 -5.23
C GLY A 371 -12.18 -20.14 -5.26
N VAL A 372 -12.76 -19.38 -4.34
CA VAL A 372 -12.58 -17.91 -4.26
C VAL A 372 -11.75 -17.56 -3.04
N PHE A 373 -10.66 -16.84 -3.27
CA PHE A 373 -9.68 -16.42 -2.27
C PHE A 373 -9.60 -14.90 -2.22
N ALA A 374 -9.16 -14.32 -1.11
CA ALA A 374 -8.93 -12.89 -0.98
C ALA A 374 -7.75 -12.57 -0.07
N ALA A 375 -7.03 -11.49 -0.37
CA ALA A 375 -5.98 -10.96 0.49
C ALA A 375 -5.69 -9.47 0.21
N GLY A 376 -4.85 -8.87 1.06
CA GLY A 376 -4.53 -7.45 1.02
C GLY A 376 -5.63 -6.62 1.69
N ASP A 377 -5.68 -5.33 1.35
CA ASP A 377 -6.49 -4.36 2.10
C ASP A 377 -7.99 -4.65 2.08
N VAL A 378 -8.49 -5.42 1.10
CA VAL A 378 -9.89 -5.85 1.06
C VAL A 378 -10.26 -6.81 2.20
N VAL A 379 -9.26 -7.47 2.81
CA VAL A 379 -9.41 -8.37 3.96
C VAL A 379 -8.93 -7.70 5.25
N SER A 380 -7.75 -7.07 5.22
CA SER A 380 -7.12 -6.51 6.43
C SER A 380 -7.52 -5.07 6.75
N GLY A 381 -8.15 -4.37 5.80
CA GLY A 381 -8.19 -2.91 5.79
C GLY A 381 -6.88 -2.29 5.29
N PRO A 382 -6.85 -0.96 5.08
CA PRO A 382 -5.69 -0.25 4.54
C PRO A 382 -4.43 -0.49 5.38
N SER A 383 -3.37 -0.98 4.75
CA SER A 383 -2.10 -1.28 5.42
C SER A 383 -0.90 -0.95 4.52
N THR A 384 0.31 -1.42 4.88
CA THR A 384 1.52 -1.23 4.07
C THR A 384 1.61 -2.29 2.98
N VAL A 385 2.31 -1.96 1.88
CA VAL A 385 2.59 -2.86 0.74
C VAL A 385 3.05 -4.25 1.20
N VAL A 386 4.03 -4.33 2.10
CA VAL A 386 4.57 -5.60 2.59
C VAL A 386 3.55 -6.47 3.36
N HIS A 387 2.56 -5.88 4.02
CA HIS A 387 1.50 -6.64 4.68
C HIS A 387 0.51 -7.22 3.65
N ALA A 388 0.23 -6.47 2.58
CA ALA A 388 -0.56 -6.99 1.46
C ALA A 388 0.15 -8.16 0.77
N VAL A 389 1.47 -8.09 0.59
CA VAL A 389 2.29 -9.21 0.09
C VAL A 389 2.25 -10.39 1.06
N ALA A 390 2.39 -10.19 2.37
CA ALA A 390 2.33 -11.26 3.36
C ALA A 390 0.98 -12.00 3.31
N GLY A 391 -0.13 -11.26 3.20
CA GLY A 391 -1.46 -11.83 2.97
C GLY A 391 -1.54 -12.60 1.65
N ALA A 392 -1.02 -12.03 0.56
CA ALA A 392 -0.98 -12.68 -0.74
C ALA A 392 -0.18 -13.97 -0.74
N ASN A 393 0.97 -14.04 -0.06
CA ASN A 393 1.77 -15.26 0.05
C ASN A 393 0.99 -16.41 0.72
N ARG A 394 0.18 -16.11 1.74
CA ARG A 394 -0.72 -17.09 2.35
C ARG A 394 -1.81 -17.55 1.37
N ALA A 395 -2.45 -16.60 0.69
CA ALA A 395 -3.47 -16.92 -0.31
C ALA A 395 -2.90 -17.74 -1.49
N VAL A 396 -1.68 -17.48 -1.93
CA VAL A 396 -1.00 -18.28 -2.96
C VAL A 396 -0.86 -19.74 -2.51
N ALA A 397 -0.40 -19.97 -1.28
CA ALA A 397 -0.29 -21.33 -0.74
C ALA A 397 -1.66 -22.02 -0.65
N GLY A 398 -2.70 -21.30 -0.21
CA GLY A 398 -4.08 -21.79 -0.20
C GLY A 398 -4.61 -22.15 -1.59
N ILE A 399 -4.39 -21.29 -2.58
CA ILE A 399 -4.79 -21.51 -3.98
C ILE A 399 -4.05 -22.73 -4.55
N MET A 400 -2.74 -22.84 -4.37
CA MET A 400 -1.95 -23.98 -4.86
C MET A 400 -2.45 -25.29 -4.25
N SER A 401 -2.68 -25.32 -2.93
CA SER A 401 -3.23 -26.48 -2.24
C SER A 401 -4.62 -26.86 -2.74
N TYR A 402 -5.51 -25.88 -2.96
CA TYR A 402 -6.85 -26.11 -3.49
C TYR A 402 -6.82 -26.67 -4.93
N LEU A 403 -5.88 -26.18 -5.74
CA LEU A 403 -5.69 -26.63 -7.12
C LEU A 403 -4.95 -27.97 -7.25
N GLY A 404 -4.29 -28.42 -6.17
CA GLY A 404 -3.51 -29.66 -6.14
C GLY A 404 -2.19 -29.56 -6.90
N ILE A 405 -1.52 -28.39 -6.86
CA ILE A 405 -0.25 -28.12 -7.54
C ILE A 405 0.88 -27.77 -6.57
#